data_AF-A0A9W7ADN8-F1
#
_entry.id   AF-A0A9W7ADN8-F1
#
_cell.length_a   1.000
_cell.length_b   1.000
_cell.length_c   1.000
_cell.angle_alpha   90.00
_cell.angle_beta   90.00
_cell.angle_gamma   90.00
#
_symmetry.space_group_name_H-M   'P 1'
#
loop_
_entity.id
_entity.type
_entity.pdbx_description
1 polymer ?
#
loop_
_entity_poly.entity_id
_entity_poly.type
_entity_poly.pdbx_seq_one_letter_code
_entity_poly.pdbx_strand_id
1 'polypeptide(L)'
;MTVAALKAELDANFIKYKSNKKKAALVTLLLETLEARSNIPRLNEDVQGYIVSFLSGFNSLHMATQLARGFRPRAKPRLDAMLKRSDADIKVAAKAWCEDAEAAREIYGHISIWNTSEVTDMRDLFAADEEFIGYEAAKQFNEDISRWDVSNVTTMEGMFCEAEVFNRDLSSWDVSNVTSMESMFEGASEFNGDLSLWDISNVTTMHGMFAAAKAFNGDLSSWDVSNVTTMKGMLSKTSVFNGDLSSWDVSNITTMENMFEGASSFNGNISSWNVKKVTKMVRMFSGASAFHKNTINRWHLEGITLGVQLPFGMTDNIISHKMYGDFFG
;
A
#
# COMPACT_ATOMS: atom_id res chain seq x y z
N MET A 1 16.86 -14.77 39.67
CA MET A 1 16.39 -16.18 39.58
C MET A 1 16.93 -16.75 38.27
N THR A 2 17.48 -17.98 38.25
CA THR A 2 18.00 -18.59 37.01
C THR A 2 16.85 -19.16 36.16
N VAL A 3 17.05 -19.29 34.84
CA VAL A 3 16.06 -19.92 33.93
C VAL A 3 15.65 -21.32 34.42
N ALA A 4 16.60 -22.08 34.96
CA ALA A 4 16.36 -23.40 35.52
C ALA A 4 15.45 -23.37 36.77
N ALA A 5 15.61 -22.38 37.65
CA ALA A 5 14.76 -22.21 38.81
C ALA A 5 13.34 -21.77 38.43
N LEU A 6 13.21 -20.85 37.45
CA LEU A 6 11.90 -20.42 36.92
C LEU A 6 11.15 -21.59 36.28
N LYS A 7 11.85 -22.37 35.46
CA LYS A 7 11.29 -23.55 34.79
C LYS A 7 10.83 -24.61 35.80
N ALA A 8 11.64 -24.89 36.82
CA ALA A 8 11.27 -25.85 37.88
C ALA A 8 10.02 -25.40 38.67
N GLU A 9 9.91 -24.10 38.98
CA GLU A 9 8.76 -23.52 39.68
C GLU A 9 7.48 -23.57 38.83
N LEU A 10 7.59 -23.29 37.52
CA LEU A 10 6.50 -23.39 36.57
C LEU A 10 6.07 -24.85 36.39
N ASP A 11 7.01 -25.76 36.11
CA ASP A 11 6.72 -27.19 35.89
C ASP A 11 6.07 -27.84 37.13
N ALA A 12 6.54 -27.51 38.34
CA ALA A 12 5.99 -28.04 39.59
C ALA A 12 4.55 -27.57 39.89
N ASN A 13 4.21 -26.34 39.50
CA ASN A 13 2.90 -25.75 39.82
C ASN A 13 1.89 -25.85 38.66
N PHE A 14 2.33 -25.98 37.41
CA PHE A 14 1.46 -25.98 36.22
C PHE A 14 0.72 -27.29 35.97
N ILE A 15 1.34 -28.44 36.29
CA ILE A 15 0.73 -29.78 36.13
C ILE A 15 -0.56 -29.90 36.98
N LYS A 16 -0.70 -29.09 38.03
CA LYS A 16 -1.81 -29.14 38.98
C LYS A 16 -3.10 -28.49 38.48
N TYR A 17 -3.06 -27.63 37.45
CA TYR A 17 -4.21 -26.84 37.01
C TYR A 17 -4.71 -27.25 35.62
N LYS A 18 -5.91 -27.82 35.52
CA LYS A 18 -6.53 -28.21 34.23
C LYS A 18 -7.00 -27.03 33.36
N SER A 19 -7.21 -25.85 33.94
CA SER A 19 -7.77 -24.69 33.24
C SER A 19 -6.70 -23.69 32.83
N ASN A 20 -6.66 -23.33 31.54
CA ASN A 20 -5.74 -22.32 30.99
C ASN A 20 -5.89 -20.95 31.66
N LYS A 21 -7.09 -20.61 32.18
CA LYS A 21 -7.33 -19.36 32.92
C LYS A 21 -6.61 -19.32 34.28
N LYS A 22 -6.51 -20.46 34.97
CA LYS A 22 -5.78 -20.57 36.26
C LYS A 22 -4.27 -20.61 36.06
N LYS A 23 -3.82 -21.23 34.97
CA LYS A 23 -2.42 -21.21 34.51
C LYS A 23 -1.95 -19.78 34.22
N ALA A 24 -2.76 -18.98 33.52
CA ALA A 24 -2.46 -17.58 33.23
C ALA A 24 -2.36 -16.72 34.51
N ALA A 25 -3.29 -16.88 35.44
CA ALA A 25 -3.26 -16.16 36.72
C ALA A 25 -2.01 -16.47 37.56
N LEU A 26 -1.50 -17.70 37.49
CA LEU A 26 -0.28 -18.10 38.20
C LEU A 26 0.98 -17.48 37.58
N VAL A 27 1.07 -17.40 36.25
CA VAL A 27 2.17 -16.69 35.55
C VAL A 27 2.16 -15.21 35.89
N THR A 28 0.99 -14.58 35.93
CA THR A 28 0.85 -13.18 36.35
C THR A 28 1.37 -12.97 37.77
N LEU A 29 0.93 -13.80 38.74
CA LEU A 29 1.38 -13.71 40.12
C LEU A 29 2.90 -13.95 40.27
N LEU A 30 3.46 -14.86 39.46
CA LEU A 30 4.88 -15.18 39.46
C LEU A 30 5.72 -14.00 38.94
N LEU A 31 5.27 -13.36 37.86
CA LEU A 31 5.92 -12.17 37.29
C LEU A 31 5.84 -10.97 38.25
N GLU A 32 4.68 -10.74 38.86
CA GLU A 32 4.48 -9.70 39.89
C GLU A 32 5.39 -9.94 41.11
N THR A 33 5.55 -11.19 41.55
CA THR A 33 6.41 -11.54 42.69
C THR A 33 7.90 -11.37 42.34
N LEU A 34 8.28 -11.60 41.09
CA LEU A 34 9.65 -11.42 40.62
C LEU A 34 10.01 -9.93 40.47
N GLU A 35 9.09 -9.10 39.99
CA GLU A 35 9.25 -7.65 39.94
C GLU A 35 9.29 -7.04 41.36
N ALA A 36 8.40 -7.47 42.25
CA ALA A 36 8.33 -6.93 43.62
C ALA A 36 9.53 -7.30 44.51
N ARG A 37 10.22 -8.42 44.23
CA ARG A 37 11.37 -8.88 45.03
C ARG A 37 12.73 -8.38 44.53
N SER A 38 12.78 -7.68 43.39
CA SER A 38 14.05 -7.47 42.71
C SER A 38 14.37 -5.98 42.50
N ASN A 39 15.26 -5.48 43.35
CA ASN A 39 16.17 -4.40 43.01
C ASN A 39 17.22 -4.92 41.97
N ILE A 40 16.80 -5.63 40.92
CA ILE A 40 17.65 -6.31 39.94
C ILE A 40 17.45 -5.64 38.57
N PRO A 41 18.53 -5.21 37.89
CA PRO A 41 18.43 -4.60 36.58
C PRO A 41 18.06 -5.67 35.54
N ARG A 42 16.98 -5.43 34.78
CA ARG A 42 16.54 -6.15 33.57
C ARG A 42 16.56 -7.70 33.67
N LEU A 43 15.38 -8.33 33.53
CA LEU A 43 15.28 -9.77 33.22
C LEU A 43 16.27 -10.11 32.08
N ASN A 44 17.14 -11.10 32.26
CA ASN A 44 18.13 -11.44 31.23
C ASN A 44 17.41 -11.94 29.95
N GLU A 45 18.06 -11.79 28.79
CA GLU A 45 17.48 -12.14 27.48
C GLU A 45 17.01 -13.60 27.42
N ASP A 46 17.69 -14.52 28.10
CA ASP A 46 17.30 -15.94 28.14
C ASP A 46 15.97 -16.17 28.87
N VAL A 47 15.74 -15.47 29.99
CA VAL A 47 14.47 -15.54 30.74
C VAL A 47 13.35 -14.90 29.93
N GLN A 48 13.62 -13.79 29.24
CA GLN A 48 12.64 -13.14 28.36
C GLN A 48 12.26 -14.04 27.19
N GLY A 49 13.24 -14.63 26.51
CA GLY A 49 13.01 -15.57 25.40
C GLY A 49 12.20 -16.79 25.83
N TYR A 50 12.45 -17.32 27.03
CA TYR A 50 11.68 -18.44 27.58
C TYR A 50 10.21 -18.07 27.86
N ILE A 51 9.95 -16.89 28.43
CA ILE A 51 8.58 -16.41 28.68
C ILE A 51 7.82 -16.22 27.37
N VAL A 52 8.46 -15.65 26.35
CA VAL A 52 7.85 -15.46 25.02
C VAL A 52 7.51 -16.80 24.37
N SER A 53 8.47 -17.75 24.35
CA SER A 53 8.24 -19.11 23.84
C SER A 53 7.15 -19.87 24.60
N PHE A 54 6.98 -19.58 25.89
CA PHE A 54 5.95 -20.18 26.72
C PHE A 54 4.56 -19.60 26.43
N LEU A 55 4.47 -18.29 26.19
CA LEU A 55 3.21 -17.60 25.88
C LEU A 55 2.74 -17.86 24.44
N SER A 56 3.66 -18.04 23.48
CA SER A 56 3.33 -18.42 22.10
C SER A 56 2.71 -19.81 21.97
N GLY A 57 2.73 -20.62 23.03
CA GLY A 57 2.02 -21.91 23.11
C GLY A 57 0.51 -21.81 23.38
N PHE A 58 -0.03 -20.61 23.63
CA PHE A 58 -1.48 -20.43 23.85
C PHE A 58 -2.18 -19.96 22.56
N ASN A 59 -3.02 -20.83 21.99
CA ASN A 59 -3.68 -20.72 20.67
C ASN A 59 -4.74 -19.60 20.49
N SER A 60 -4.69 -18.46 21.19
CA SER A 60 -5.44 -17.29 20.72
C SER A 60 -4.85 -15.95 21.20
N LEU A 61 -4.50 -15.11 20.22
CA LEU A 61 -4.01 -13.74 20.38
C LEU A 61 -4.99 -12.85 21.18
N HIS A 62 -6.29 -13.16 21.11
CA HIS A 62 -7.36 -12.45 21.82
C HIS A 62 -7.22 -12.52 23.36
N MET A 63 -6.60 -13.58 23.92
CA MET A 63 -6.39 -13.70 25.36
C MET A 63 -5.16 -12.93 25.85
N ALA A 64 -4.12 -12.80 25.02
CA ALA A 64 -2.97 -11.93 25.28
C ALA A 64 -3.41 -10.45 25.36
N THR A 65 -4.34 -10.04 24.50
CA THR A 65 -4.93 -8.70 24.50
C THR A 65 -5.76 -8.41 25.75
N GLN A 66 -6.47 -9.40 26.32
CA GLN A 66 -7.23 -9.22 27.57
C GLN A 66 -6.32 -9.18 28.81
N LEU A 67 -5.23 -9.95 28.83
CA LEU A 67 -4.23 -9.90 29.92
C LEU A 67 -3.45 -8.58 29.94
N ALA A 68 -3.31 -7.90 28.80
CA ALA A 68 -2.67 -6.60 28.70
C ALA A 68 -3.51 -5.41 29.23
N ARG A 69 -4.84 -5.55 29.37
CA ARG A 69 -5.73 -4.45 29.81
C ARG A 69 -5.57 -4.08 31.30
N GLY A 70 -5.01 -4.96 32.12
CA GLY A 70 -4.74 -4.71 33.54
C GLY A 70 -3.34 -4.14 33.85
N PHE A 71 -2.48 -4.05 32.84
CA PHE A 71 -1.09 -3.66 33.00
C PHE A 71 -0.88 -2.25 32.43
N ARG A 72 -0.32 -1.33 33.22
CA ARG A 72 0.36 -0.13 32.70
C ARG A 72 1.87 -0.29 32.83
N PRO A 73 2.60 -0.77 31.81
CA PRO A 73 4.05 -0.72 31.82
C PRO A 73 4.57 0.23 30.74
N ARG A 74 5.31 1.26 31.18
CA ARG A 74 6.09 2.19 30.33
C ARG A 74 7.12 1.51 29.39
N ALA A 75 7.27 0.19 29.44
CA ALA A 75 8.23 -0.60 28.67
C ALA A 75 7.64 -1.31 27.44
N LYS A 76 6.31 -1.46 27.33
CA LYS A 76 5.64 -2.22 26.26
C LYS A 76 5.82 -1.64 24.84
N PRO A 77 5.71 -0.31 24.62
CA PRO A 77 5.83 0.26 23.26
C PRO A 77 7.20 0.01 22.61
N ARG A 78 8.26 -0.20 23.41
CA ARG A 78 9.61 -0.49 22.90
C ARG A 78 9.79 -1.93 22.44
N LEU A 79 9.07 -2.89 23.02
CA LEU A 79 9.15 -4.29 22.62
C LEU A 79 8.34 -4.55 21.34
N ASP A 80 7.15 -3.93 21.24
CA ASP A 80 6.29 -4.03 20.06
C ASP A 80 6.90 -3.38 18.81
N ALA A 81 7.74 -2.35 18.98
CA ALA A 81 8.54 -1.76 17.89
C ALA A 81 9.68 -2.68 17.38
N MET A 82 10.13 -3.65 18.20
CA MET A 82 11.17 -4.61 17.82
C MET A 82 10.61 -5.90 17.21
N LEU A 83 9.29 -6.12 17.32
CA LEU A 83 8.59 -7.25 16.73
C LEU A 83 8.38 -7.00 15.24
N LYS A 84 8.94 -7.89 14.42
CA LYS A 84 8.68 -7.94 12.98
C LYS A 84 7.19 -8.17 12.76
N ARG A 85 6.54 -7.31 11.97
CA ARG A 85 5.12 -7.45 11.65
C ARG A 85 4.93 -8.40 10.47
N SER A 86 3.99 -9.33 10.61
CA SER A 86 3.44 -10.07 9.48
C SER A 86 2.38 -9.24 8.75
N ASP A 87 1.97 -9.70 7.56
CA ASP A 87 0.86 -9.10 6.78
C ASP A 87 -0.44 -8.96 7.60
N ALA A 88 -0.75 -9.97 8.43
CA ALA A 88 -1.94 -9.93 9.28
C ALA A 88 -1.79 -8.89 10.40
N ASP A 89 -0.60 -8.81 11.02
CA ASP A 89 -0.36 -7.91 12.15
C ASP A 89 -0.34 -6.44 11.72
N ILE A 90 0.23 -6.12 10.56
CA ILE A 90 0.27 -4.75 10.04
C ILE A 90 -1.13 -4.24 9.70
N LYS A 91 -1.99 -5.09 9.11
CA LYS A 91 -3.39 -4.74 8.81
C LYS A 91 -4.19 -4.41 10.07
N VAL A 92 -4.03 -5.22 11.12
CA VAL A 92 -4.69 -4.96 12.41
C VAL A 92 -4.17 -3.66 13.05
N ALA A 93 -2.86 -3.43 13.02
CA ALA A 93 -2.26 -2.24 13.61
C ALA A 93 -2.62 -0.96 12.85
N ALA A 94 -2.58 -0.98 11.52
CA ALA A 94 -2.97 0.14 10.66
C ALA A 94 -4.44 0.51 10.89
N LYS A 95 -5.34 -0.49 10.92
CA LYS A 95 -6.75 -0.28 11.25
C LYS A 95 -6.93 0.37 12.63
N ALA A 96 -6.29 -0.19 13.66
CA ALA A 96 -6.38 0.35 15.01
C ALA A 96 -5.84 1.79 15.07
N TRP A 97 -4.80 2.10 14.31
CA TRP A 97 -4.23 3.45 14.22
C TRP A 97 -5.19 4.44 13.59
N CYS A 98 -5.87 4.07 12.50
CA CYS A 98 -6.91 4.90 11.91
C CYS A 98 -8.07 5.11 12.89
N GLU A 99 -8.52 4.06 13.59
CA GLU A 99 -9.65 4.19 14.54
C GLU A 99 -9.33 5.08 15.75
N ASP A 100 -8.17 4.90 16.38
CA ASP A 100 -7.70 5.67 17.54
C ASP A 100 -6.17 5.60 17.63
N ALA A 101 -5.51 6.59 17.05
CA ALA A 101 -4.05 6.66 17.01
C ALA A 101 -3.39 6.69 18.39
N GLU A 102 -4.02 7.29 19.41
CA GLU A 102 -3.46 7.32 20.77
C GLU A 102 -3.55 5.93 21.43
N ALA A 103 -4.69 5.25 21.32
CA ALA A 103 -4.81 3.89 21.80
C ALA A 103 -3.90 2.91 21.04
N ALA A 104 -3.79 3.07 19.72
CA ALA A 104 -2.89 2.26 18.90
C ALA A 104 -1.44 2.49 19.29
N ARG A 105 -1.02 3.73 19.54
CA ARG A 105 0.34 4.07 19.98
C ARG A 105 0.73 3.39 21.29
N GLU A 106 -0.20 3.26 22.24
CA GLU A 106 0.04 2.55 23.50
C GLU A 106 0.22 1.03 23.31
N ILE A 107 -0.39 0.46 22.27
CA ILE A 107 -0.35 -0.99 21.98
C ILE A 107 0.80 -1.35 21.04
N TYR A 108 1.06 -0.52 20.03
CA TYR A 108 1.89 -0.86 18.88
C TYR A 108 3.15 0.02 18.78
N GLY A 109 3.29 1.01 19.65
CA GLY A 109 4.24 2.09 19.46
C GLY A 109 3.81 3.05 18.35
N HIS A 110 4.56 4.14 18.17
CA HIS A 110 4.31 5.08 17.07
C HIS A 110 4.43 4.38 15.71
N ILE A 111 3.57 4.72 14.75
CA ILE A 111 3.55 4.09 13.43
C ILE A 111 4.88 4.18 12.67
N SER A 112 5.60 5.29 12.83
CA SER A 112 6.90 5.54 12.20
C SER A 112 8.04 4.60 12.63
N ILE A 113 7.85 3.81 13.70
CA ILE A 113 8.87 2.86 14.20
C ILE A 113 8.46 1.39 14.02
N TRP A 114 7.35 1.11 13.33
CA TRP A 114 6.93 -0.25 13.08
C TRP A 114 7.91 -0.98 12.17
N ASN A 115 8.33 -2.18 12.58
CA ASN A 115 9.18 -3.02 11.77
C ASN A 115 8.36 -3.76 10.70
N THR A 116 8.38 -3.24 9.48
CA THR A 116 7.65 -3.78 8.30
C THR A 116 8.51 -4.71 7.44
N SER A 117 9.72 -5.08 7.86
CA SER A 117 10.69 -5.80 7.02
C SER A 117 10.24 -7.19 6.56
N GLU A 118 9.18 -7.76 7.12
CA GLU A 118 8.61 -9.07 6.72
C GLU A 118 7.23 -8.93 6.05
N VAL A 119 6.73 -7.70 5.88
CA VAL A 119 5.45 -7.45 5.22
C VAL A 119 5.62 -7.62 3.72
N THR A 120 4.75 -8.43 3.12
CA THR A 120 4.70 -8.70 1.68
C THR A 120 3.42 -8.15 1.03
N ASP A 121 2.38 -7.90 1.83
CA ASP A 121 1.06 -7.44 1.39
C ASP A 121 0.64 -6.18 2.17
N MET A 122 0.71 -5.02 1.50
CA MET A 122 0.28 -3.74 2.05
C MET A 122 -1.08 -3.27 1.51
N ARG A 123 -1.87 -4.21 0.98
CA ARG A 123 -3.15 -3.85 0.39
C ARG A 123 -4.08 -3.21 1.40
N ASP A 124 -4.68 -2.10 0.99
CA ASP A 124 -5.72 -1.37 1.70
C ASP A 124 -5.37 -0.91 3.12
N LEU A 125 -4.08 -0.80 3.49
CA LEU A 125 -3.69 -0.49 4.88
C LEU A 125 -4.29 0.83 5.39
N PHE A 126 -4.40 1.83 4.51
CA PHE A 126 -4.98 3.14 4.80
C PHE A 126 -6.04 3.52 3.74
N ALA A 127 -6.71 2.51 3.15
CA ALA A 127 -7.81 2.75 2.23
C ALA A 127 -9.04 3.29 2.98
N ALA A 128 -9.59 4.39 2.49
CA ALA A 128 -10.90 4.90 2.85
C ALA A 128 -11.94 4.42 1.83
N ASP A 129 -12.25 3.12 1.83
CA ASP A 129 -13.40 2.58 1.10
C ASP A 129 -14.67 2.69 1.95
N GLU A 130 -15.76 3.19 1.36
CA GLU A 130 -17.04 3.50 2.01
C GLU A 130 -17.70 2.26 2.68
N GLU A 131 -17.27 1.05 2.30
CA GLU A 131 -17.78 -0.20 2.88
C GLU A 131 -17.13 -0.57 4.24
N PHE A 132 -16.05 0.11 4.66
CA PHE A 132 -15.26 -0.25 5.84
C PHE A 132 -15.45 0.67 7.07
N ILE A 133 -15.61 0.07 8.26
CA ILE A 133 -15.61 0.79 9.56
C ILE A 133 -14.22 1.42 9.76
N GLY A 134 -14.15 2.76 9.83
CA GLY A 134 -12.89 3.52 9.92
C GLY A 134 -12.60 4.45 8.73
N TYR A 135 -13.46 4.42 7.70
CA TYR A 135 -13.42 5.25 6.48
C TYR A 135 -13.00 6.71 6.71
N GLU A 136 -13.73 7.46 7.54
CA GLU A 136 -13.46 8.88 7.77
C GLU A 136 -12.08 9.14 8.36
N ALA A 137 -11.55 8.19 9.14
CA ALA A 137 -10.25 8.37 9.76
C ALA A 137 -9.10 8.06 8.78
N ALA A 138 -9.28 7.09 7.88
CA ALA A 138 -8.35 6.82 6.80
C ALA A 138 -8.25 8.00 5.81
N LYS A 139 -9.35 8.73 5.57
CA LYS A 139 -9.32 9.99 4.79
C LYS A 139 -8.36 11.04 5.36
N GLN A 140 -8.22 11.04 6.69
CA GLN A 140 -7.37 11.97 7.43
C GLN A 140 -5.95 11.42 7.68
N PHE A 141 -5.63 10.24 7.16
CA PHE A 141 -4.33 9.62 7.37
C PHE A 141 -3.23 10.44 6.71
N ASN A 142 -2.25 10.89 7.51
CA ASN A 142 -1.12 11.68 7.01
C ASN A 142 0.11 11.54 7.93
N GLU A 143 0.37 10.32 8.41
CA GLU A 143 1.48 10.04 9.33
C GLU A 143 2.79 9.79 8.59
N ASP A 144 3.92 10.16 9.20
CA ASP A 144 5.24 9.88 8.64
C ASP A 144 5.58 8.38 8.74
N ILE A 145 5.69 7.75 7.57
CA ILE A 145 6.04 6.35 7.35
C ILE A 145 7.26 6.19 6.43
N SER A 146 8.03 7.27 6.23
CA SER A 146 9.23 7.28 5.37
C SER A 146 10.28 6.23 5.77
N ARG A 147 10.28 5.83 7.05
CA ARG A 147 11.24 4.88 7.64
C ARG A 147 10.83 3.41 7.53
N TRP A 148 9.66 3.12 6.95
CA TRP A 148 9.23 1.74 6.75
C TRP A 148 10.14 1.04 5.75
N ASP A 149 10.49 -0.21 6.06
CA ASP A 149 11.15 -1.11 5.13
C ASP A 149 10.06 -1.80 4.30
N VAL A 150 9.95 -1.41 3.02
CA VAL A 150 8.98 -1.96 2.07
C VAL A 150 9.64 -2.86 1.03
N SER A 151 10.93 -3.18 1.20
CA SER A 151 11.71 -3.93 0.20
C SER A 151 11.18 -5.34 -0.08
N ASN A 152 10.42 -5.94 0.85
CA ASN A 152 9.79 -7.26 0.66
C ASN A 152 8.33 -7.20 0.19
N VAL A 153 7.78 -6.00 0.00
CA VAL A 153 6.37 -5.81 -0.41
C VAL A 153 6.22 -6.17 -1.87
N THR A 154 5.19 -6.97 -2.16
CA THR A 154 4.87 -7.45 -3.51
C THR A 154 3.60 -6.83 -4.08
N THR A 155 2.74 -6.27 -3.22
CA THR A 155 1.49 -5.58 -3.60
C THR A 155 1.21 -4.41 -2.66
N MET A 156 0.86 -3.27 -3.27
CA MET A 156 0.47 -2.02 -2.59
C MET A 156 -0.92 -1.54 -3.04
N GLU A 157 -1.76 -2.46 -3.53
CA GLU A 157 -3.09 -2.11 -4.04
C GLU A 157 -3.91 -1.34 -3.00
N GLY A 158 -4.49 -0.22 -3.41
CA GLY A 158 -5.38 0.58 -2.58
C GLY A 158 -4.75 1.15 -1.30
N MET A 159 -3.44 1.06 -1.09
CA MET A 159 -2.81 1.36 0.22
C MET A 159 -3.21 2.73 0.80
N PHE A 160 -3.36 3.75 -0.04
CA PHE A 160 -3.81 5.10 0.31
C PHE A 160 -5.05 5.54 -0.49
N CYS A 161 -5.86 4.59 -0.95
CA CYS A 161 -7.09 4.90 -1.67
C CYS A 161 -7.99 5.80 -0.81
N GLU A 162 -8.44 6.93 -1.37
CA GLU A 162 -9.25 7.97 -0.74
C GLU A 162 -8.64 8.57 0.54
N ALA A 163 -7.34 8.42 0.78
CA ALA A 163 -6.62 9.12 1.85
C ALA A 163 -6.41 10.60 1.47
N GLU A 164 -7.50 11.38 1.50
CA GLU A 164 -7.63 12.70 0.88
C GLU A 164 -6.49 13.69 1.20
N VAL A 165 -5.99 13.68 2.44
CA VAL A 165 -4.95 14.60 2.93
C VAL A 165 -3.54 13.99 3.00
N PHE A 166 -3.38 12.75 2.52
CA PHE A 166 -2.08 12.07 2.58
C PHE A 166 -1.09 12.73 1.62
N ASN A 167 0.03 13.24 2.15
CA ASN A 167 1.09 13.85 1.35
C ASN A 167 2.44 13.77 2.07
N ARG A 168 2.93 12.54 2.28
CA ARG A 168 4.22 12.28 2.93
C ARG A 168 5.29 11.83 1.95
N ASP A 169 6.53 12.01 2.38
CA ASP A 169 7.70 11.60 1.64
C ASP A 169 7.82 10.07 1.61
N LEU A 170 7.80 9.51 0.40
CA LEU A 170 7.97 8.09 0.10
C LEU A 170 9.18 7.84 -0.81
N SER A 171 10.02 8.86 -1.04
CA SER A 171 11.12 8.81 -2.01
C SER A 171 12.19 7.76 -1.66
N SER A 172 12.32 7.39 -0.39
CA SER A 172 13.27 6.38 0.10
C SER A 172 12.74 4.95 0.07
N TRP A 173 11.50 4.73 -0.36
CA TRP A 173 10.92 3.39 -0.43
C TRP A 173 11.53 2.58 -1.58
N ASP A 174 12.01 1.39 -1.25
CA ASP A 174 12.43 0.40 -2.24
C ASP A 174 11.21 -0.42 -2.69
N VAL A 175 10.62 -0.03 -3.82
CA VAL A 175 9.43 -0.68 -4.40
C VAL A 175 9.79 -1.70 -5.48
N SER A 176 11.07 -2.08 -5.63
CA SER A 176 11.53 -2.91 -6.75
C SER A 176 10.89 -4.30 -6.78
N ASN A 177 10.35 -4.81 -5.68
CA ASN A 177 9.67 -6.11 -5.60
C ASN A 177 8.14 -6.02 -5.80
N VAL A 178 7.58 -4.82 -5.93
CA VAL A 178 6.14 -4.62 -6.10
C VAL A 178 5.72 -5.00 -7.52
N THR A 179 4.65 -5.79 -7.62
CA THR A 179 4.08 -6.27 -8.88
C THR A 179 2.73 -5.62 -9.22
N SER A 180 2.07 -5.03 -8.23
CA SER A 180 0.75 -4.41 -8.35
C SER A 180 0.65 -3.14 -7.49
N MET A 181 0.24 -2.04 -8.13
CA MET A 181 0.03 -0.72 -7.51
C MET A 181 -1.37 -0.17 -7.86
N GLU A 182 -2.35 -1.05 -8.09
CA GLU A 182 -3.71 -0.65 -8.44
C GLU A 182 -4.32 0.27 -7.38
N SER A 183 -4.90 1.39 -7.79
CA SER A 183 -5.60 2.37 -6.96
C SER A 183 -4.82 2.85 -5.73
N MET A 184 -3.49 2.71 -5.70
CA MET A 184 -2.67 3.00 -4.53
C MET A 184 -2.87 4.42 -3.98
N PHE A 185 -3.03 5.40 -4.86
CA PHE A 185 -3.30 6.81 -4.53
C PHE A 185 -4.59 7.32 -5.19
N GLU A 186 -5.52 6.41 -5.54
CA GLU A 186 -6.84 6.83 -6.04
C GLU A 186 -7.51 7.72 -4.99
N GLY A 187 -8.05 8.88 -5.34
CA GLY A 187 -8.74 9.78 -4.41
C GLY A 187 -7.84 10.53 -3.40
N ALA A 188 -6.54 10.21 -3.30
CA ALA A 188 -5.57 10.90 -2.44
C ALA A 188 -5.32 12.34 -2.94
N SER A 189 -6.29 13.21 -2.66
CA SER A 189 -6.47 14.50 -3.35
C SER A 189 -5.31 15.47 -3.18
N GLU A 190 -4.62 15.44 -2.03
CA GLU A 190 -3.47 16.31 -1.72
C GLU A 190 -2.11 15.67 -2.07
N PHE A 191 -2.09 14.41 -2.49
CA PHE A 191 -0.83 13.69 -2.73
C PHE A 191 -0.05 14.28 -3.91
N ASN A 192 1.20 14.67 -3.65
CA ASN A 192 2.16 15.13 -4.67
C ASN A 192 3.60 14.79 -4.25
N GLY A 193 3.80 13.60 -3.68
CA GLY A 193 5.11 13.11 -3.27
C GLY A 193 6.05 12.88 -4.46
N ASP A 194 7.36 12.97 -4.23
CA ASP A 194 8.37 12.61 -5.22
C ASP A 194 8.50 11.09 -5.33
N LEU A 195 8.24 10.56 -6.53
CA LEU A 195 8.31 9.14 -6.88
C LEU A 195 9.32 8.85 -7.99
N SER A 196 10.17 9.84 -8.34
CA SER A 196 11.08 9.77 -9.49
C SER A 196 12.16 8.68 -9.36
N LEU A 197 12.47 8.26 -8.13
CA LEU A 197 13.45 7.23 -7.79
C LEU A 197 12.86 5.82 -7.66
N TRP A 198 11.54 5.66 -7.76
CA TRP A 198 10.91 4.35 -7.66
C TRP A 198 11.26 3.47 -8.85
N ASP A 199 11.80 2.28 -8.57
CA ASP A 199 11.96 1.22 -9.55
C ASP A 199 10.66 0.44 -9.70
N ILE A 200 9.87 0.78 -10.71
CA ILE A 200 8.59 0.11 -11.01
C ILE A 200 8.73 -0.99 -12.07
N SER A 201 9.95 -1.42 -12.43
CA SER A 201 10.15 -2.31 -13.58
C SER A 201 9.46 -3.67 -13.42
N ASN A 202 9.15 -4.10 -12.19
CA ASN A 202 8.43 -5.34 -11.91
C ASN A 202 6.90 -5.18 -11.81
N VAL A 203 6.38 -3.96 -11.90
CA VAL A 203 4.94 -3.69 -11.83
C VAL A 203 4.25 -4.11 -13.13
N THR A 204 3.16 -4.85 -13.00
CA THR A 204 2.37 -5.37 -14.13
C THR A 204 0.99 -4.71 -14.25
N THR A 205 0.47 -4.13 -13.16
CA THR A 205 -0.82 -3.44 -13.12
C THR A 205 -0.77 -2.13 -12.31
N MET A 206 -1.32 -1.06 -12.90
CA MET A 206 -1.41 0.29 -12.30
C MET A 206 -2.80 0.92 -12.55
N HIS A 207 -3.84 0.09 -12.55
CA HIS A 207 -5.22 0.55 -12.72
C HIS A 207 -5.53 1.64 -11.69
N GLY A 208 -6.00 2.80 -12.12
CA GLY A 208 -6.47 3.85 -11.20
C GLY A 208 -5.43 4.41 -10.23
N MET A 209 -4.13 4.12 -10.40
CA MET A 209 -3.10 4.41 -9.38
C MET A 209 -3.14 5.86 -8.84
N PHE A 210 -3.40 6.85 -9.70
CA PHE A 210 -3.53 8.26 -9.33
C PHE A 210 -4.91 8.84 -9.70
N ALA A 211 -5.92 7.99 -9.93
CA ALA A 211 -7.25 8.47 -10.29
C ALA A 211 -7.77 9.45 -9.24
N ALA A 212 -8.23 10.63 -9.64
CA ALA A 212 -8.70 11.70 -8.76
C ALA A 212 -7.67 12.23 -7.72
N ALA A 213 -6.37 11.93 -7.86
CA ALA A 213 -5.30 12.60 -7.11
C ALA A 213 -5.10 14.03 -7.66
N LYS A 214 -5.95 14.96 -7.21
CA LYS A 214 -6.12 16.28 -7.84
C LYS A 214 -4.87 17.15 -7.82
N ALA A 215 -4.03 17.02 -6.80
CA ALA A 215 -2.78 17.78 -6.64
C ALA A 215 -1.57 17.12 -7.33
N PHE A 216 -1.71 15.88 -7.80
CA PHE A 216 -0.58 15.10 -8.28
C PHE A 216 0.00 15.66 -9.60
N ASN A 217 1.30 15.99 -9.57
CA ASN A 217 2.11 16.41 -10.71
C ASN A 217 3.57 15.92 -10.56
N GLY A 218 3.77 14.74 -9.97
CA GLY A 218 5.09 14.13 -9.79
C GLY A 218 5.78 13.80 -11.12
N ASP A 219 7.11 13.77 -11.11
CA ASP A 219 7.89 13.32 -12.26
C ASP A 219 7.84 11.80 -12.39
N LEU A 220 7.35 11.33 -13.54
CA LEU A 220 7.22 9.91 -13.89
C LEU A 220 8.06 9.53 -15.12
N SER A 221 8.92 10.43 -15.60
CA SER A 221 9.62 10.27 -16.88
C SER A 221 10.66 9.15 -16.88
N SER A 222 11.15 8.77 -15.70
CA SER A 222 12.13 7.68 -15.48
C SER A 222 11.51 6.30 -15.34
N TRP A 223 10.19 6.20 -15.20
CA TRP A 223 9.51 4.94 -14.91
C TRP A 223 9.57 3.96 -16.09
N ASP A 224 10.05 2.74 -15.83
CA ASP A 224 9.99 1.63 -16.79
C ASP A 224 8.63 0.93 -16.71
N VAL A 225 7.72 1.33 -17.59
CA VAL A 225 6.37 0.75 -17.70
C VAL A 225 6.29 -0.43 -18.68
N SER A 226 7.43 -0.96 -19.16
CA SER A 226 7.45 -1.99 -20.21
C SER A 226 6.79 -3.31 -19.81
N ASN A 227 6.69 -3.61 -18.51
CA ASN A 227 5.98 -4.79 -18.00
C ASN A 227 4.50 -4.55 -17.67
N VAL A 228 4.01 -3.31 -17.76
CA VAL A 228 2.62 -2.98 -17.45
C VAL A 228 1.68 -3.43 -18.57
N THR A 229 0.57 -4.05 -18.19
CA THR A 229 -0.43 -4.58 -19.14
C THR A 229 -1.71 -3.74 -19.20
N THR A 230 -1.99 -2.93 -18.16
CA THR A 230 -3.18 -2.08 -18.05
C THR A 230 -2.86 -0.76 -17.34
N MET A 231 -3.31 0.35 -17.94
CA MET A 231 -3.27 1.70 -17.38
C MET A 231 -4.68 2.33 -17.33
N LYS A 232 -5.71 1.48 -17.23
CA LYS A 232 -7.10 1.93 -17.13
C LYS A 232 -7.22 2.97 -16.01
N GLY A 233 -7.69 4.17 -16.35
CA GLY A 233 -7.95 5.24 -15.40
C GLY A 233 -6.73 5.75 -14.61
N MET A 234 -5.50 5.35 -14.94
CA MET A 234 -4.31 5.62 -14.10
C MET A 234 -4.14 7.10 -13.73
N LEU A 235 -4.43 8.03 -14.65
CA LEU A 235 -4.34 9.48 -14.48
C LEU A 235 -5.72 10.14 -14.71
N SER A 236 -6.81 9.41 -14.44
CA SER A 236 -8.17 9.97 -14.56
C SER A 236 -8.34 11.08 -13.53
N LYS A 237 -8.89 12.24 -13.92
CA LYS A 237 -9.20 13.39 -13.06
C LYS A 237 -8.01 13.96 -12.28
N THR A 238 -6.76 13.67 -12.69
CA THR A 238 -5.56 14.36 -12.19
C THR A 238 -5.47 15.76 -12.82
N SER A 239 -6.22 16.72 -12.26
CA SER A 239 -6.52 17.99 -12.92
C SER A 239 -5.30 18.84 -13.27
N VAL A 240 -4.20 18.71 -12.52
CA VAL A 240 -2.97 19.51 -12.68
C VAL A 240 -1.83 18.75 -13.38
N PHE A 241 -1.94 17.43 -13.53
CA PHE A 241 -0.86 16.61 -14.06
C PHE A 241 -0.53 16.99 -15.51
N ASN A 242 0.75 17.26 -15.78
CA ASN A 242 1.27 17.52 -17.11
C ASN A 242 2.74 17.04 -17.26
N GLY A 243 3.08 15.93 -16.61
CA GLY A 243 4.42 15.33 -16.66
C GLY A 243 4.79 14.81 -18.06
N ASP A 244 6.09 14.68 -18.34
CA ASP A 244 6.59 14.07 -19.56
C ASP A 244 6.49 12.53 -19.48
N LEU A 245 5.80 11.95 -20.45
CA LEU A 245 5.58 10.50 -20.59
C LEU A 245 6.11 9.98 -21.93
N SER A 246 6.91 10.78 -22.65
CA SER A 246 7.34 10.47 -24.02
C SER A 246 8.31 9.28 -24.12
N SER A 247 9.01 8.97 -23.02
CA SER A 247 9.97 7.87 -22.87
C SER A 247 9.33 6.51 -22.58
N TRP A 248 8.05 6.48 -22.20
CA TRP A 248 7.38 5.24 -21.78
C TRP A 248 7.25 4.22 -22.92
N ASP A 249 7.70 2.99 -22.67
CA ASP A 249 7.41 1.85 -23.54
C ASP A 249 6.05 1.24 -23.21
N VAL A 250 5.02 1.69 -23.92
CA VAL A 250 3.64 1.19 -23.77
C VAL A 250 3.31 -0.04 -24.63
N SER A 251 4.31 -0.68 -25.24
CA SER A 251 4.09 -1.72 -26.26
C SER A 251 3.45 -3.02 -25.73
N ASN A 252 3.44 -3.23 -24.42
CA ASN A 252 2.78 -4.35 -23.75
C ASN A 252 1.38 -4.02 -23.20
N ILE A 253 0.94 -2.77 -23.27
CA ILE A 253 -0.35 -2.34 -22.72
C ILE A 253 -1.49 -2.79 -23.62
N THR A 254 -2.54 -3.32 -23.01
CA THR A 254 -3.75 -3.80 -23.68
C THR A 254 -4.97 -2.91 -23.42
N THR A 255 -4.99 -2.15 -22.32
CA THR A 255 -6.12 -1.31 -21.90
C THR A 255 -5.66 0.07 -21.41
N MET A 256 -6.23 1.13 -21.98
CA MET A 256 -6.02 2.55 -21.63
C MET A 256 -7.36 3.30 -21.45
N GLU A 257 -8.46 2.58 -21.18
CA GLU A 257 -9.78 3.17 -20.92
C GLU A 257 -9.68 4.24 -19.83
N ASN A 258 -10.28 5.40 -20.06
CA ASN A 258 -10.31 6.53 -19.13
C ASN A 258 -8.94 7.04 -18.63
N MET A 259 -7.80 6.63 -19.22
CA MET A 259 -6.47 6.90 -18.66
C MET A 259 -6.23 8.38 -18.33
N PHE A 260 -6.70 9.30 -19.17
CA PHE A 260 -6.62 10.76 -18.98
C PHE A 260 -8.01 11.41 -18.92
N GLU A 261 -9.05 10.67 -18.56
CA GLU A 261 -10.40 11.21 -18.49
C GLU A 261 -10.45 12.34 -17.45
N GLY A 262 -10.79 13.57 -17.86
CA GLY A 262 -10.83 14.72 -16.96
C GLY A 262 -9.46 15.24 -16.49
N ALA A 263 -8.34 14.75 -17.04
CA ALA A 263 -7.01 15.30 -16.80
C ALA A 263 -6.85 16.63 -17.56
N SER A 264 -7.49 17.68 -17.07
CA SER A 264 -7.74 18.92 -17.81
C SER A 264 -6.48 19.68 -18.24
N SER A 265 -5.37 19.52 -17.51
CA SER A 265 -4.09 20.18 -17.80
C SER A 265 -3.14 19.35 -18.66
N PHE A 266 -3.44 18.07 -18.89
CA PHE A 266 -2.52 17.18 -19.59
C PHE A 266 -2.42 17.55 -21.08
N ASN A 267 -1.19 17.80 -21.54
CA ASN A 267 -0.83 18.06 -22.94
C ASN A 267 0.54 17.46 -23.30
N GLY A 268 0.92 16.36 -22.65
CA GLY A 268 2.19 15.68 -22.86
C GLY A 268 2.32 15.10 -24.29
N ASN A 269 3.56 15.07 -24.80
CA ASN A 269 3.84 14.48 -26.11
C ASN A 269 3.91 12.95 -26.01
N ILE A 270 2.84 12.29 -26.46
CA ILE A 270 2.72 10.83 -26.50
C ILE A 270 2.71 10.28 -27.94
N SER A 271 3.22 11.06 -28.90
CA SER A 271 3.21 10.70 -30.33
C SER A 271 4.06 9.46 -30.67
N SER A 272 5.05 9.13 -29.82
CA SER A 272 5.97 8.00 -29.96
C SER A 272 5.40 6.66 -29.48
N TRP A 273 4.28 6.69 -28.74
CA TRP A 273 3.72 5.50 -28.11
C TRP A 273 3.31 4.41 -29.12
N ASN A 274 3.79 3.19 -28.90
CA ASN A 274 3.42 2.02 -29.68
C ASN A 274 2.14 1.35 -29.12
N VAL A 275 0.98 1.75 -29.64
CA VAL A 275 -0.33 1.32 -29.14
C VAL A 275 -0.91 0.08 -29.83
N LYS A 276 -0.12 -0.67 -30.60
CA LYS A 276 -0.60 -1.79 -31.44
C LYS A 276 -1.31 -2.91 -30.67
N LYS A 277 -0.96 -3.14 -29.39
CA LYS A 277 -1.60 -4.16 -28.54
C LYS A 277 -2.84 -3.65 -27.79
N VAL A 278 -3.11 -2.35 -27.84
CA VAL A 278 -4.21 -1.76 -27.08
C VAL A 278 -5.54 -2.11 -27.76
N THR A 279 -6.43 -2.73 -26.99
CA THR A 279 -7.75 -3.16 -27.44
C THR A 279 -8.88 -2.28 -26.89
N LYS A 280 -8.61 -1.45 -25.87
CA LYS A 280 -9.62 -0.57 -25.26
C LYS A 280 -9.03 0.81 -24.91
N MET A 281 -9.60 1.86 -25.49
CA MET A 281 -9.22 3.28 -25.26
C MET A 281 -10.44 4.19 -25.02
N VAL A 282 -11.56 3.59 -24.65
CA VAL A 282 -12.84 4.31 -24.50
C VAL A 282 -12.65 5.46 -23.51
N ARG A 283 -13.13 6.65 -23.91
CA ARG A 283 -13.07 7.90 -23.10
C ARG A 283 -11.67 8.30 -22.61
N MET A 284 -10.58 7.76 -23.16
CA MET A 284 -9.20 8.01 -22.71
C MET A 284 -8.89 9.50 -22.51
N PHE A 285 -9.36 10.38 -23.41
CA PHE A 285 -9.15 11.84 -23.34
C PHE A 285 -10.45 12.62 -23.09
N SER A 286 -11.52 11.97 -22.63
CA SER A 286 -12.80 12.64 -22.36
C SER A 286 -12.60 13.69 -21.27
N GLY A 287 -12.78 14.98 -21.57
CA GLY A 287 -12.57 16.06 -20.59
C GLY A 287 -11.11 16.49 -20.37
N ALA A 288 -10.14 15.92 -21.10
CA ALA A 288 -8.75 16.40 -21.11
C ALA A 288 -8.66 17.68 -21.98
N SER A 289 -9.11 18.82 -21.43
CA SER A 289 -9.35 20.04 -22.23
C SER A 289 -8.11 20.69 -22.83
N ALA A 290 -6.93 20.54 -22.21
CA ALA A 290 -5.66 21.04 -22.76
C ALA A 290 -5.05 20.12 -23.83
N PHE A 291 -5.53 18.88 -23.96
CA PHE A 291 -4.88 17.88 -24.81
C PHE A 291 -5.11 18.15 -26.29
N HIS A 292 -4.03 18.44 -27.02
CA HIS A 292 -4.10 18.67 -28.47
C HIS A 292 -4.05 17.35 -29.26
N LYS A 293 -5.14 17.04 -29.97
CA LYS A 293 -5.31 15.77 -30.73
C LYS A 293 -4.24 15.51 -31.80
N ASN A 294 -3.59 16.55 -32.32
CA ASN A 294 -2.53 16.39 -33.32
C ASN A 294 -1.31 15.61 -32.80
N THR A 295 -1.17 15.50 -31.47
CA THR A 295 -0.14 14.71 -30.79
C THR A 295 -0.25 13.22 -31.08
N ILE A 296 -1.42 12.69 -31.47
CA ILE A 296 -1.64 11.25 -31.65
C ILE A 296 -1.91 10.83 -33.11
N ASN A 297 -1.69 11.76 -34.06
CA ASN A 297 -1.86 11.50 -35.50
C ASN A 297 -0.90 10.43 -36.08
N ARG A 298 0.16 10.08 -35.34
CA ARG A 298 1.17 9.08 -35.75
C ARG A 298 0.91 7.69 -35.18
N TRP A 299 -0.14 7.51 -34.38
CA TRP A 299 -0.44 6.21 -33.80
C TRP A 299 -0.92 5.23 -34.89
N HIS A 300 -0.33 4.04 -34.90
CA HIS A 300 -0.74 2.95 -35.76
C HIS A 300 -1.88 2.18 -35.09
N LEU A 301 -3.11 2.39 -35.57
CA LEU A 301 -4.34 1.80 -35.01
C LEU A 301 -4.76 0.48 -35.73
N GLU A 302 -3.90 -0.06 -36.59
CA GLU A 302 -4.12 -1.31 -37.33
C GLU A 302 -4.14 -2.49 -36.32
N GLY A 303 -5.33 -2.93 -35.91
CA GLY A 303 -5.53 -3.94 -34.84
C GLY A 303 -6.65 -3.61 -33.86
N ILE A 304 -7.15 -2.38 -33.90
CA ILE A 304 -8.36 -1.95 -33.19
C ILE A 304 -9.56 -2.63 -33.86
N THR A 305 -9.99 -3.77 -33.32
CA THR A 305 -11.15 -4.54 -33.80
C THR A 305 -12.40 -3.65 -33.87
N LEU A 306 -13.28 -3.90 -34.86
CA LEU A 306 -14.62 -3.31 -34.91
C LEU A 306 -15.32 -3.50 -33.55
N GLY A 307 -15.34 -2.46 -32.72
CA GLY A 307 -15.82 -2.52 -31.32
C GLY A 307 -15.06 -1.62 -30.34
N VAL A 308 -13.84 -1.18 -30.67
CA VAL A 308 -13.14 -0.20 -29.84
C VAL A 308 -13.71 1.19 -30.11
N GLN A 309 -14.38 1.77 -29.10
CA GLN A 309 -14.78 3.17 -29.17
C GLN A 309 -13.52 4.04 -29.05
N LEU A 310 -13.15 4.70 -30.14
CA LEU A 310 -12.06 5.68 -30.16
C LEU A 310 -12.34 6.81 -29.15
N PRO A 311 -11.29 7.47 -28.62
CA PRO A 311 -11.47 8.65 -27.78
C PRO A 311 -12.30 9.73 -28.48
N PHE A 312 -13.16 10.42 -27.72
CA PHE A 312 -14.17 11.34 -28.25
C PHE A 312 -13.54 12.42 -29.17
N GLY A 313 -13.85 12.33 -30.46
CA GLY A 313 -13.44 13.26 -31.50
C GLY A 313 -12.06 13.01 -32.13
N MET A 314 -11.50 11.80 -32.02
CA MET A 314 -10.88 11.17 -33.19
C MET A 314 -12.05 10.78 -34.09
N THR A 315 -12.43 11.63 -35.06
CA THR A 315 -13.38 11.19 -36.07
C THR A 315 -12.75 10.06 -36.88
N ASP A 316 -13.59 9.21 -37.49
CA ASP A 316 -13.21 8.09 -38.38
C ASP A 316 -12.27 8.47 -39.55
N ASN A 317 -11.84 9.74 -39.66
CA ASN A 317 -10.94 10.27 -40.67
C ASN A 317 -9.50 9.73 -40.62
N ILE A 318 -9.04 9.17 -39.50
CA ILE A 318 -7.71 8.53 -39.43
C ILE A 318 -7.80 7.09 -39.96
N ILE A 319 -8.96 6.44 -39.83
CA ILE A 319 -9.21 5.10 -40.40
C ILE A 319 -9.51 5.21 -41.91
N SER A 320 -10.17 6.30 -42.33
CA SER A 320 -10.65 6.45 -43.71
C SER A 320 -9.55 6.63 -44.76
N HIS A 321 -8.37 7.13 -44.41
CA HIS A 321 -7.30 7.36 -45.40
C HIS A 321 -6.43 6.14 -45.74
N LYS A 322 -6.55 5.03 -44.99
CA LYS A 322 -5.80 3.80 -45.28
C LYS A 322 -6.67 2.59 -45.63
N MET A 323 -7.92 2.52 -45.16
CA MET A 323 -8.78 1.37 -45.50
C MET A 323 -9.59 1.52 -46.79
N TYR A 324 -9.77 2.74 -47.33
CA TYR A 324 -10.44 2.91 -48.63
C TYR A 324 -9.47 2.77 -49.83
N GLY A 325 -8.15 2.74 -49.61
CA GLY A 325 -7.15 2.55 -50.67
C GLY A 325 -6.98 1.10 -51.11
N ASP A 326 -7.29 0.14 -50.24
CA ASP A 326 -7.03 -1.29 -50.50
C ASP A 326 -8.30 -2.09 -50.87
N PHE A 327 -9.42 -1.40 -51.16
CA PHE A 327 -10.67 -2.04 -51.63
C PHE A 327 -11.18 -1.54 -52.99
N PHE A 328 -10.50 -0.58 -53.63
CA PHE A 328 -10.69 -0.22 -55.03
C PHE A 328 -9.34 0.18 -55.66
N GLY A 329 -8.55 -0.82 -56.02
CA GLY A 329 -7.31 -0.72 -56.77
C GLY A 329 -6.95 -2.07 -57.37
#